data_AF-A0A7Y7Y2P9-F1
#
_entry.id   AF-A0A7Y7Y2P9-F1
#
_cell.length_a   1.000
_cell.length_b   1.000
_cell.length_c   1.000
_cell.angle_alpha   90.00
_cell.angle_beta   90.00
_cell.angle_gamma   90.00
#
_symmetry.space_group_name_H-M   'P 1'
#
loop_
_entity.id
_entity.type
_entity.pdbx_description
1 polymer ?
#
loop_
_entity_poly.entity_id
_entity_poly.type
_entity_poly.pdbx_seq_one_letter_code
_entity_poly.pdbx_strand_id
1 'polypeptide(L)' 'MHSSLLTRKKHQQLVEFAIANGWTVTRTPGGHIKLTKVGRGSIFTSSTASDYRSGLNAIARARRADRMPTQHSQETI' A
#
# COMPACT_ATOMS: atom_id res chain seq x y z
N MET A 1 27.15 16.47 -4.73
CA MET A 1 26.75 15.30 -3.93
C MET A 1 25.42 14.77 -4.44
N HIS A 2 25.41 13.93 -5.47
CA HIS A 2 24.19 13.28 -5.98
C HIS A 2 24.31 11.78 -5.71
N SER A 3 23.88 11.37 -4.51
CA SER A 3 23.96 9.97 -4.08
C SER A 3 22.87 9.15 -4.77
N SER A 4 23.30 8.34 -5.74
CA SER A 4 22.76 7.01 -6.10
C SER A 4 21.25 6.88 -6.38
N LEU A 5 20.86 7.18 -7.63
CA LEU A 5 19.54 6.90 -8.22
C LEU A 5 19.46 5.51 -8.90
N LEU A 6 20.28 4.56 -8.47
CA LEU A 6 20.15 3.17 -8.89
C LEU A 6 19.76 2.36 -7.65
N THR A 7 18.66 1.62 -7.75
CA THR A 7 18.11 0.68 -6.75
C THR A 7 16.99 1.19 -5.82
N ARG A 8 15.83 1.63 -6.33
CA ARG A 8 14.56 1.69 -5.54
C ARG A 8 13.27 1.44 -6.35
N LYS A 9 13.22 0.43 -7.23
CA LYS A 9 11.98 0.06 -7.94
C LYS A 9 11.05 -0.94 -7.20
N LYS A 10 11.34 -1.29 -5.95
CA LYS A 10 10.66 -2.42 -5.25
C LYS A 10 9.17 -2.18 -4.93
N HIS A 11 8.71 -0.94 -4.93
CA HIS A 11 7.30 -0.59 -4.66
C HIS A 11 6.66 0.27 -5.74
N GLN A 12 7.34 0.48 -6.86
CA GLN A 12 6.86 1.35 -7.93
C GLN A 12 5.51 0.87 -8.47
N GLN A 13 5.39 -0.43 -8.75
CA GLN A 13 4.14 -1.04 -9.21
C GLN A 13 2.98 -0.92 -8.18
N LEU A 14 3.30 -0.98 -6.89
CA LEU A 14 2.30 -0.79 -5.83
C LEU A 14 1.79 0.65 -5.79
N VAL A 15 2.69 1.62 -5.90
CA VAL A 15 2.34 3.05 -5.92
C VAL A 15 1.54 3.40 -7.17
N GLU A 16 1.98 2.94 -8.33
CA GLU A 16 1.27 3.13 -9.61
C GLU A 16 -0.13 2.52 -9.56
N PHE A 17 -0.26 1.28 -9.09
CA PHE A 17 -1.56 0.64 -8.90
C PHE A 17 -2.45 1.44 -7.94
N ALA A 18 -1.89 1.88 -6.81
CA ALA A 18 -2.64 2.60 -5.79
C ALA A 18 -3.24 3.89 -6.36
N ILE A 19 -2.41 4.71 -7.02
CA ILE A 19 -2.85 5.97 -7.65
C ILE A 19 -3.93 5.69 -8.70
N ALA A 20 -3.72 4.71 -9.58
CA ALA A 20 -4.66 4.35 -10.64
C ALA A 20 -6.02 3.86 -10.12
N ASN A 21 -6.08 3.32 -8.89
CA ASN A 21 -7.28 2.76 -8.28
C ASN A 21 -7.86 3.64 -7.15
N GLY A 22 -7.37 4.88 -7.01
CA GLY A 22 -7.85 5.84 -6.01
C GLY A 22 -7.45 5.52 -4.57
N TRP A 23 -6.38 4.74 -4.38
CA TRP A 23 -5.79 4.49 -3.07
C TRP A 23 -4.74 5.56 -2.75
N THR A 24 -4.81 6.10 -1.53
CA THR A 24 -3.79 7.00 -0.98
C THR A 24 -2.65 6.20 -0.38
N VAL A 25 -1.41 6.55 -0.73
CA VAL A 25 -0.20 5.89 -0.24
C VAL A 25 0.53 6.81 0.73
N THR A 26 0.86 6.30 1.92
CA THR A 26 1.61 7.05 2.95
C THR A 26 2.71 6.16 3.53
N ARG A 27 3.87 6.74 3.86
CA ARG A 27 4.92 6.03 4.60
C ARG A 27 4.76 6.27 6.09
N THR A 28 4.82 5.21 6.89
CA THR A 28 4.85 5.32 8.35
C THR A 28 6.25 5.75 8.80
N PRO A 29 6.40 6.30 10.03
CA PRO A 29 7.72 6.63 10.59
C PRO A 29 8.68 5.43 10.64
N GLY A 30 8.15 4.22 10.84
CA GLY A 30 8.92 2.95 10.78
C GLY A 30 9.28 2.48 9.37
N GLY A 31 8.96 3.26 8.34
CA GLY A 31 9.32 2.99 6.95
C GLY A 31 8.35 2.12 6.17
N HIS A 32 7.27 1.63 6.79
CA HIS A 32 6.24 0.82 6.11
C HIS A 32 5.39 1.67 5.19
N ILE A 33 4.78 1.06 4.18
CA ILE A 33 3.81 1.72 3.31
C ILE A 33 2.41 1.35 3.79
N LYS A 34 1.56 2.37 3.96
CA LYS A 34 0.15 2.27 4.26
C LYS A 34 -0.65 2.71 3.04
N LEU A 35 -1.59 1.88 2.59
CA LEU A 35 -2.61 2.23 1.61
C LEU A 35 -3.93 2.46 2.32
N THR A 36 -4.62 3.54 1.95
CA THR A 36 -5.93 3.90 2.47
C THR A 36 -6.85 4.31 1.33
N LYS A 37 -8.15 4.02 1.48
CA LYS A 37 -9.17 4.42 0.52
C LYS A 37 -10.48 4.59 1.28
N VAL A 38 -11.26 5.62 0.93
CA VAL A 38 -12.50 5.93 1.64
C VAL A 38 -13.43 4.73 1.64
N GLY A 39 -13.88 4.31 2.82
CA GLY A 39 -14.77 3.17 3.02
C GLY A 39 -14.13 1.80 2.80
N ARG A 40 -12.80 1.69 2.79
CA ARG A 40 -12.06 0.42 2.71
C ARG A 40 -11.09 0.31 3.88
N GLY A 41 -10.81 -0.92 4.32
CA GLY A 41 -9.80 -1.18 5.35
C GLY A 41 -8.39 -0.72 4.93
N SER A 42 -7.62 -0.22 5.90
CA SER A 42 -6.21 0.16 5.67
C SER A 42 -5.35 -1.08 5.38
N ILE A 43 -4.45 -0.96 4.40
CA ILE A 43 -3.52 -2.03 4.04
C ILE A 43 -2.09 -1.59 4.36
N PHE A 44 -1.39 -2.37 5.17
CA PHE A 44 0.02 -2.13 5.52
C PHE A 44 0.93 -3.11 4.80
N THR A 45 2.07 -2.63 4.30
CA THR A 45 3.15 -3.43 3.75
C THR A 45 4.50 -2.98 4.29
N SER A 46 5.36 -3.94 4.63
CA SER A 46 6.75 -3.69 4.99
C SER A 46 7.54 -3.11 3.81
N SER A 47 8.64 -2.40 4.10
CA SER A 47 9.51 -1.74 3.10
C SER A 47 11.01 -2.08 3.22
N THR A 48 11.33 -3.19 3.90
CA THR A 48 12.57 -3.95 3.81
C THR A 48 12.96 -4.40 2.37
N ALA A 49 14.22 -4.82 2.22
CA ALA A 49 14.79 -5.17 0.92
C ALA A 49 14.16 -6.43 0.26
N SER A 50 13.42 -7.27 0.99
CA SER A 50 12.75 -8.48 0.47
C SER A 50 11.32 -8.23 -0.05
N ASP A 51 10.86 -6.97 -0.04
CA ASP A 51 9.43 -6.64 -0.15
C ASP A 51 8.81 -6.64 -1.55
N TYR A 52 9.48 -7.23 -2.54
CA TYR A 52 8.85 -7.41 -3.86
C TYR A 52 7.52 -8.18 -3.74
N ARG A 53 7.52 -9.32 -3.01
CA ARG A 53 6.30 -10.09 -2.76
C ARG A 53 5.32 -9.35 -1.86
N SER A 54 5.81 -8.56 -0.91
CA SER A 54 4.97 -7.76 -0.01
C SER A 54 4.18 -6.70 -0.80
N GLY A 55 4.81 -6.06 -1.79
CA GLY A 55 4.14 -5.15 -2.73
C GLY A 55 3.05 -5.84 -3.55
N LEU A 56 3.35 -7.02 -4.12
CA LEU A 56 2.35 -7.81 -4.87
C LEU A 56 1.19 -8.27 -3.98
N ASN A 57 1.48 -8.71 -2.76
CA ASN A 57 0.47 -9.11 -1.78
C ASN A 57 -0.42 -7.92 -1.37
N ALA A 58 0.17 -6.73 -1.24
CA ALA A 58 -0.57 -5.50 -0.96
C ALA A 58 -1.52 -5.12 -2.12
N ILE A 59 -1.07 -5.24 -3.37
CA ILE A 59 -1.94 -5.09 -4.55
C ILE A 59 -3.09 -6.11 -4.52
N ALA A 60 -2.79 -7.38 -4.25
CA ALA A 60 -3.81 -8.43 -4.19
C ALA A 60 -4.83 -8.19 -3.05
N ARG A 61 -4.39 -7.65 -1.91
CA ARG A 61 -5.27 -7.21 -0.82
C ARG A 61 -6.13 -6.01 -1.24
N ALA A 62 -5.56 -5.02 -1.90
CA ALA A 62 -6.30 -3.84 -2.37
C ALA A 62 -7.38 -4.23 -3.38
N ARG A 63 -7.06 -5.11 -4.34
CA ARG A 63 -8.03 -5.68 -5.28
C ARG A 63 -9.18 -6.42 -4.57
N ARG A 64 -8.89 -7.16 -3.49
CA ARG A 64 -9.91 -7.84 -2.69
C ARG A 64 -10.79 -6.84 -1.95
N ALA A 65 -10.18 -5.82 -1.32
CA ALA A 65 -10.89 -4.77 -0.63
C ALA A 65 -11.80 -3.96 -1.57
N ASP A 66 -11.39 -3.75 -2.82
CA ASP A 66 -12.22 -3.09 -3.83
C ASP A 66 -13.45 -3.91 -4.26
N ARG A 67 -13.40 -5.25 -4.09
CA ARG A 67 -14.54 -6.14 -4.37
C ARG A 67 -15.43 -6.39 -3.16
N MET A 68 -14.95 -6.08 -1.95
CA MET A 68 -15.75 -6.23 -0.74
C MET A 68 -16.68 -5.03 -0.58
N PRO A 69 -17.87 -5.24 0.00
CA PRO A 69 -18.73 -4.13 0.38
C PRO A 69 -17.96 -3.19 1.31
N THR A 70 -18.22 -1.89 1.14
CA THR A 70 -17.59 -0.80 1.88
C THR A 70 -17.53 -1.14 3.37
N GLN A 71 -16.31 -1.29 3.91
CA GLN A 71 -16.13 -1.57 5.33
C GLN A 71 -16.44 -0.29 6.12
N HIS A 72 -17.67 -0.19 6.62
CA HIS A 72 -18.03 0.80 7.64
C HIS A 72 -17.46 0.29 8.97
N SER A 73 -16.18 0.53 9.22
CA SER A 73 -15.58 0.22 10.53
C SER A 73 -16.09 1.24 11.55
N GLN A 74 -17.28 0.98 12.08
CA GLN A 74 -17.80 1.54 13.32
C GLN A 74 -18.51 0.44 14.08
N GLU A 75 -17.77 -0.41 14.79
CA GLU A 75 -18.30 -1.15 15.94
C GLU A 75 -17.17 -1.36 16.93
N THR A 76 -17.12 -0.53 17.97
CA THR A 76 -16.66 -0.97 19.30
C THR A 76 -17.51 -0.21 20.31
N ILE A 77 -18.20 -1.01 21.13
CA ILE A 77 -19.19 -0.66 22.16
C ILE A 77 -18.57 0.18 23.27
#